data_AF-A0A1Z9H0N4-F1
#
_entry.id   AF-A0A1Z9H0N4-F1
#
_cell.length_a   1.000
_cell.length_b   1.000
_cell.length_c   1.000
_cell.angle_alpha   90.00
_cell.angle_beta   90.00
_cell.angle_gamma   90.00
#
_symmetry.space_group_name_H-M   'P 1'
#
loop_
_entity.id
_entity.type
_entity.pdbx_description
1 polymer ?
#
loop_
_entity_poly.entity_id
_entity_poly.type
_entity_poly.pdbx_seq_one_letter_code
_entity_poly.pdbx_strand_id
1 'polypeptide(L)'
;MWMKATEGADGTVFYIDRDSIKKEGNLLRVWELQDLKEKGPLDEKSRRVLVEYDCKNERRRVMSFSFHAEQMGAGLTLKGDQTPGKWNLTVPNTTASVVFQVALALKAPLKSAALPPPPPPPASEIAAEESKDSPEKPENENDPNAGQDSASAGHENEKK
;
A
#
# COMPACT_ATOMS: atom_id res chain seq x y z
N MET A 1 -1.39 9.32 15.50
CA MET A 1 -2.19 8.55 14.54
C MET A 1 -1.27 7.91 13.52
N TRP A 2 -1.35 6.58 13.38
CA TRP A 2 -0.61 5.82 12.37
C TRP A 2 -1.19 6.05 10.97
N MET A 3 -0.32 6.24 9.98
CA MET A 3 -0.70 6.34 8.57
C MET A 3 0.27 5.51 7.73
N LYS A 4 -0.22 4.80 6.70
CA LYS A 4 0.64 4.05 5.78
C LYS A 4 1.53 5.03 5.01
N ALA A 5 2.83 4.87 5.13
CA ALA A 5 3.84 5.65 4.44
C ALA A 5 4.25 4.97 3.12
N THR A 6 4.43 3.65 3.12
CA THR A 6 4.77 2.85 1.93
C THR A 6 4.62 1.34 2.22
N GLU A 7 4.90 0.50 1.23
CA GLU A 7 4.93 -0.96 1.32
C GLU A 7 6.20 -1.47 0.62
N GLY A 8 6.89 -2.44 1.23
CA GLY A 8 8.07 -3.08 0.65
C GLY A 8 7.70 -4.17 -0.37
N ALA A 9 8.66 -4.58 -1.20
CA ALA A 9 8.47 -5.68 -2.16
C ALA A 9 8.25 -7.05 -1.47
N ASP A 10 8.62 -7.16 -0.19
CA ASP A 10 8.32 -8.28 0.71
C ASP A 10 6.86 -8.25 1.25
N GLY A 11 6.11 -7.19 0.94
CA GLY A 11 4.77 -6.94 1.49
C GLY A 11 4.78 -6.39 2.92
N THR A 12 5.93 -6.03 3.48
CA THR A 12 5.97 -5.34 4.78
C THR A 12 5.40 -3.94 4.60
N VAL A 13 4.35 -3.60 5.36
CA VAL A 13 3.73 -2.29 5.34
C VAL A 13 4.39 -1.38 6.36
N PHE A 14 4.81 -0.19 5.92
CA PHE A 14 5.49 0.78 6.77
C PHE A 14 4.55 1.92 7.10
N TYR A 15 4.31 2.13 8.39
CA TYR A 15 3.47 3.17 8.95
C TYR A 15 4.32 4.21 9.70
N ILE A 16 3.80 5.42 9.76
CA ILE A 16 4.38 6.55 10.49
C ILE A 16 3.33 7.13 11.46
N ASP A 17 3.71 7.39 12.70
CA ASP A 17 2.83 8.09 13.65
C ASP A 17 3.02 9.60 13.50
N ARG A 18 2.07 10.25 12.80
CA ARG A 18 2.06 11.69 12.52
C ARG A 18 2.19 12.55 13.78
N ASP A 19 1.57 12.11 14.88
CA ASP A 19 1.42 12.91 16.09
C ASP A 19 2.68 12.81 16.96
N SER A 20 3.44 11.71 16.82
CA SER A 20 4.74 11.54 17.45
C SER A 20 5.84 12.43 16.88
N ILE A 21 5.69 12.96 15.66
CA ILE A 21 6.79 13.63 14.99
C ILE A 21 7.18 14.89 15.77
N LYS A 22 8.44 14.99 16.19
CA LYS A 22 9.05 16.14 16.85
C LYS A 22 10.24 16.63 16.04
N LYS A 23 10.44 17.95 15.95
CA LYS A 23 11.57 18.55 15.23
C LYS A 23 12.30 19.53 16.14
N GLU A 24 13.60 19.31 16.30
CA GLU A 24 14.50 20.07 17.16
C GLU A 24 15.68 20.53 16.27
N GLY A 25 15.59 21.75 15.72
CA GLY A 25 16.54 22.25 14.72
C GLY A 25 16.56 21.40 13.44
N ASN A 26 17.68 20.73 13.17
CA ASN A 26 17.84 19.81 12.03
C ASN A 26 17.45 18.36 12.36
N LEU A 27 17.21 18.02 13.63
CA LEU A 27 16.83 16.68 14.03
C LEU A 27 15.31 16.52 13.97
N LEU A 28 14.83 15.45 13.34
CA LEU A 28 13.43 15.04 13.32
C LEU A 28 13.32 13.66 13.95
N ARG A 29 12.50 13.52 14.99
CA ARG A 29 12.27 12.26 15.71
C ARG A 29 10.82 11.80 15.49
N VAL A 30 10.61 10.52 15.20
CA VAL A 30 9.29 9.96 14.86
C VAL A 30 9.20 8.48 15.23
N TRP A 31 8.01 8.03 15.63
CA TRP A 31 7.68 6.61 15.70
C TRP A 31 7.28 6.05 14.33
N GLU A 32 7.99 5.03 13.91
CA GLU A 32 7.69 4.17 12.77
C GLU A 32 7.13 2.84 13.28
N LEU A 33 6.34 2.18 12.43
CA LEU A 33 5.84 0.84 12.65
C LEU A 33 5.99 0.05 11.34
N GLN A 34 6.63 -1.10 11.42
CA GLN A 34 6.75 -2.08 10.33
C GLN A 34 5.76 -3.19 10.65
N ASP A 35 4.83 -3.47 9.75
CA ASP A 35 3.85 -4.54 9.87
C ASP A 35 4.18 -5.59 8.82
N LEU A 36 4.64 -6.75 9.27
CA LEU A 36 5.26 -7.74 8.40
C LEU A 36 4.19 -8.69 7.84
N LYS A 37 4.27 -8.95 6.54
CA LYS A 37 3.41 -9.94 5.86
C LYS A 37 3.69 -11.36 6.34
N GLU A 38 4.96 -11.69 6.53
CA GLU A 38 5.45 -12.96 7.06
C GLU A 38 6.15 -12.75 8.41
N LYS A 39 6.21 -13.78 9.24
CA LYS A 39 6.90 -13.69 10.54
C LYS A 39 8.39 -13.40 10.35
N GLY A 40 8.91 -12.50 11.18
CA GLY A 40 10.34 -12.24 11.27
C GLY A 40 11.11 -13.34 12.02
N PRO A 41 12.45 -13.21 12.11
CA PRO A 41 13.32 -14.25 12.69
C PRO A 41 13.13 -14.54 14.17
N LEU A 42 12.33 -13.74 14.89
CA LEU A 42 11.99 -13.92 16.29
C LEU A 42 10.50 -14.20 16.47
N ASP A 43 9.83 -14.77 15.44
CA ASP A 43 8.38 -14.98 15.36
C ASP A 43 7.55 -13.67 15.39
N GLU A 44 8.19 -12.51 15.26
CA GLU A 44 7.50 -11.22 15.31
C GLU A 44 6.67 -10.94 14.06
N LYS A 45 5.48 -10.36 14.22
CA LYS A 45 4.64 -9.89 13.10
C LYS A 45 4.68 -8.39 12.91
N SER A 46 5.18 -7.63 13.89
CA SER A 46 5.37 -6.19 13.73
C SER A 46 6.53 -5.67 14.57
N ARG A 47 7.06 -4.51 14.17
CA ARG A 47 8.18 -3.82 14.82
C ARG A 47 7.88 -2.34 14.96
N ARG A 48 7.83 -1.82 16.18
CA ARG A 48 7.67 -0.39 16.47
C ARG A 48 9.04 0.21 16.78
N VAL A 49 9.44 1.26 16.05
CA VAL A 49 10.80 1.80 16.04
C VAL A 49 10.75 3.32 16.21
N LEU A 50 11.45 3.86 17.22
CA LEU A 50 11.66 5.30 17.37
C LEU A 50 12.90 5.65 16.57
N VAL A 51 12.75 6.51 15.58
CA VAL A 51 13.83 6.90 14.67
C VAL A 51 14.11 8.38 14.81
N GLU A 52 15.38 8.73 14.77
CA GLU A 52 15.85 10.10 14.68
C GLU A 52 16.61 10.31 13.37
N TYR A 53 16.22 11.37 12.66
CA TYR A 53 16.72 11.78 11.37
C TYR A 53 17.46 13.10 11.51
N ASP A 54 18.67 13.18 10.96
CA ASP A 54 19.37 14.45 10.76
C ASP A 54 19.09 14.92 9.33
N CYS A 55 18.18 15.89 9.22
CA CYS A 55 17.67 16.38 7.95
C CYS A 55 18.71 17.15 7.13
N LYS A 56 19.82 17.58 7.76
CA LYS A 56 20.89 18.31 7.08
C LYS A 56 21.92 17.36 6.44
N ASN A 57 22.16 16.22 7.08
CA ASN A 57 23.19 15.25 6.67
C ASN A 57 22.59 13.93 6.15
N GLU A 58 21.28 13.90 5.87
CA GLU A 58 20.49 12.78 5.33
C GLU A 58 20.76 11.42 5.99
N ARG A 59 21.01 11.43 7.31
CA ARG A 59 21.35 10.24 8.10
C ARG A 59 20.25 9.96 9.14
N ARG A 60 20.09 8.68 9.49
CA ARG A 60 19.14 8.20 10.49
C ARG A 60 19.82 7.35 11.56
N ARG A 61 19.25 7.32 12.76
CA ARG A 61 19.55 6.33 13.81
C ARG A 61 18.27 5.81 14.45
N VAL A 62 18.28 4.55 14.85
CA VAL A 62 17.25 3.99 15.72
C VAL A 62 17.56 4.42 17.15
N MET A 63 16.60 5.08 17.80
CA MET A 63 16.68 5.49 19.21
C MET A 63 16.14 4.41 20.15
N SER A 64 15.12 3.67 19.70
CA SER A 64 14.51 2.55 20.41
C SER A 64 13.78 1.65 19.43
N PHE A 65 13.65 0.36 19.73
CA PHE A 65 12.77 -0.55 19.01
C PHE A 65 12.07 -1.53 19.94
N SER A 66 10.95 -2.06 19.49
CA SER A 66 10.23 -3.17 20.11
C SER A 66 9.61 -4.06 19.04
N PHE A 67 9.77 -5.36 19.16
CA PHE A 67 9.26 -6.39 18.24
C PHE A 67 8.11 -7.11 18.93
N HIS A 68 7.03 -7.37 18.20
CA HIS A 68 5.75 -7.79 18.77
C HIS A 68 5.19 -9.02 18.05
N ALA A 69 4.57 -9.91 18.81
CA ALA A 69 4.04 -11.19 18.31
C ALA A 69 2.84 -11.04 17.35
N GLU A 70 2.13 -9.91 17.41
CA GLU A 70 0.98 -9.62 16.56
C GLU A 70 1.25 -8.42 15.65
N GLN A 71 0.32 -8.16 14.73
CA GLN A 71 0.37 -7.03 13.81
C GLN A 71 0.20 -5.69 14.56
N MET A 72 0.56 -4.59 13.91
CA MET A 72 0.37 -3.20 14.37
C MET A 72 1.00 -2.83 15.73
N GLY A 73 1.94 -3.64 16.22
CA GLY A 73 2.60 -3.50 17.51
C GLY A 73 1.69 -3.90 18.69
N ALA A 74 0.89 -4.93 18.50
CA ALA A 74 0.02 -5.56 19.49
C ALA A 74 0.57 -6.91 19.99
N GLY A 75 -0.09 -7.50 20.99
CA GLY A 75 0.34 -8.76 21.60
C GLY A 75 1.61 -8.62 22.46
N LEU A 76 2.32 -9.74 22.64
CA LEU A 76 3.53 -9.79 23.47
C LEU A 76 4.72 -9.11 22.79
N THR A 77 5.44 -8.25 23.51
CA THR A 77 6.75 -7.75 23.09
C THR A 77 7.81 -8.85 23.27
N LEU A 78 8.34 -9.35 22.16
CA LEU A 78 9.30 -10.46 22.11
C LEU A 78 10.75 -9.99 22.30
N LYS A 79 11.05 -8.75 21.89
CA LYS A 79 12.36 -8.11 22.07
C LYS A 79 12.21 -6.59 22.06
N GLY A 80 13.06 -5.88 22.78
CA GLY A 80 13.15 -4.42 22.67
C GLY A 80 14.47 -3.88 23.20
N ASP A 81 14.77 -2.64 22.81
CA ASP A 81 15.90 -1.85 23.30
C ASP A 81 15.54 -0.36 23.26
N GLN A 82 16.15 0.44 24.12
CA GLN A 82 16.03 1.89 24.19
C GLN A 82 17.38 2.61 24.06
N THR A 83 18.44 1.85 23.74
CA THR A 83 19.80 2.35 23.51
C THR A 83 19.89 2.98 22.11
N PRO A 84 20.30 4.27 21.99
CA PRO A 84 20.49 4.90 20.70
C PRO A 84 21.58 4.21 19.87
N GLY A 85 21.19 3.71 18.70
CA GLY A 85 22.10 3.11 17.73
C GLY A 85 23.00 4.13 17.03
N LYS A 86 23.92 3.60 16.21
CA LYS A 86 24.81 4.41 15.36
C LYS A 86 24.02 5.16 14.27
N TRP A 87 24.54 6.31 13.88
CA TRP A 87 24.10 7.01 12.67
C TRP A 87 24.47 6.21 11.42
N ASN A 88 23.51 6.09 10.50
CA ASN A 88 23.68 5.46 9.18
C ASN A 88 23.12 6.41 8.11
N LEU A 89 23.70 6.40 6.91
CA LEU A 89 23.14 7.17 5.79
C LEU A 89 21.75 6.64 5.40
N THR A 90 20.85 7.54 5.02
CA THR A 90 19.53 7.16 4.51
C THR A 90 19.69 6.84 3.03
N VAL A 91 19.91 5.56 2.71
CA VAL A 91 20.15 5.10 1.34
C VAL A 91 18.93 5.45 0.45
N PRO A 92 19.11 6.21 -0.65
CA PRO A 92 18.02 6.55 -1.57
C PRO A 92 17.35 5.32 -2.18
N ASN A 93 16.11 5.48 -2.65
CA ASN A 93 15.30 4.41 -3.27
C ASN A 93 15.06 3.20 -2.35
N THR A 94 15.24 3.35 -1.04
CA THR A 94 14.82 2.36 -0.03
C THR A 94 13.52 2.78 0.63
N THR A 95 12.78 1.81 1.16
CA THR A 95 11.61 2.06 2.02
C THR A 95 11.92 3.05 3.15
N ALA A 96 13.10 2.94 3.78
CA ALA A 96 13.54 3.86 4.83
C ALA A 96 13.69 5.32 4.34
N SER A 97 14.13 5.52 3.09
CA SER A 97 14.16 6.86 2.47
C SER A 97 12.76 7.39 2.17
N VAL A 98 11.82 6.54 1.73
CA VAL A 98 10.43 6.95 1.49
C VAL A 98 9.76 7.37 2.81
N VAL A 99 9.92 6.57 3.87
CA VAL A 99 9.40 6.90 5.21
C VAL A 99 9.98 8.22 5.73
N PHE A 100 11.29 8.46 5.51
CA PHE A 100 11.93 9.74 5.85
C PHE A 100 11.31 10.92 5.09
N GLN A 101 11.12 10.81 3.77
CA GLN A 101 10.51 11.87 2.97
C GLN A 101 9.06 12.14 3.38
N VAL A 102 8.29 11.10 3.71
CA VAL A 102 6.93 11.25 4.30
C VAL A 102 7.01 11.99 5.65
N ALA A 103 7.97 11.65 6.52
CA ALA A 103 8.16 12.33 7.80
C ALA A 103 8.48 13.83 7.65
N LEU A 104 9.31 14.18 6.67
CA LEU A 104 9.60 15.58 6.30
C LEU A 104 8.35 16.29 5.79
N ALA A 105 7.62 15.68 4.85
CA ALA A 105 6.42 16.26 4.25
C ALA A 105 5.32 16.52 5.29
N LEU A 106 5.12 15.60 6.25
CA LEU A 106 4.16 15.75 7.35
C LEU A 106 4.53 16.84 8.37
N LYS A 107 5.77 17.34 8.35
CA LYS A 107 6.21 18.51 9.15
C LYS A 107 6.44 19.78 8.35
N ALA A 108 6.36 19.73 7.02
CA ALA A 108 6.22 20.94 6.24
C ALA A 108 4.86 21.60 6.57
N PRO A 109 4.79 22.93 6.78
CA PRO A 109 3.51 23.60 6.75
C PRO A 109 2.89 23.36 5.36
N LEU A 110 1.63 22.94 5.33
CA LEU A 110 0.87 22.83 4.09
C LEU A 110 0.89 24.21 3.42
N LYS A 111 1.61 24.34 2.31
CA LYS A 111 1.43 25.51 1.44
C LYS A 111 -0.02 25.47 1.00
N SER A 112 -0.76 26.55 1.28
CA SER A 112 -2.13 26.73 0.79
C SER A 112 -2.12 27.01 -0.72
N ALA A 113 -1.66 26.04 -1.50
CA ALA A 113 -1.98 25.95 -2.91
C ALA A 113 -3.39 25.34 -2.98
N ALA A 114 -4.37 26.14 -3.38
CA ALA A 114 -5.67 25.61 -3.74
C ALA A 114 -5.45 24.58 -4.86
N LEU A 115 -5.73 23.30 -4.57
CA LEU A 115 -5.82 22.29 -5.60
C LEU A 115 -6.87 22.77 -6.62
N PRO A 116 -6.61 22.74 -7.94
CA PRO A 116 -7.67 22.95 -8.89
C PRO A 116 -8.79 21.93 -8.59
N PRO A 117 -10.07 22.33 -8.66
CA PRO A 117 -11.16 21.40 -8.39
C PRO A 117 -11.00 20.17 -9.29
N PRO A 118 -11.26 18.96 -8.78
CA PRO A 118 -11.20 17.77 -9.62
C PRO A 118 -12.11 17.97 -10.83
N PRO A 119 -11.70 17.55 -12.04
CA PRO A 119 -12.57 17.63 -13.21
C PRO A 119 -13.88 16.90 -12.89
N PRO A 120 -15.04 17.45 -13.29
CA PRO A 120 -16.31 16.78 -13.06
C PRO A 120 -16.27 15.38 -13.68
N PRO A 121 -16.88 14.37 -13.03
CA PRO A 121 -16.97 13.04 -13.62
C PRO A 121 -17.64 13.15 -14.99
N PRO A 122 -17.22 12.37 -16.00
CA PRO A 122 -17.85 12.38 -17.31
C PRO A 122 -19.33 12.08 -17.14
N ALA A 123 -20.18 12.97 -17.66
CA ALA A 123 -21.63 12.79 -17.60
C ALA A 123 -21.99 11.45 -18.27
N SER A 124 -22.71 10.59 -17.56
CA SER A 124 -23.20 9.34 -18.13
C SER A 124 -24.19 9.69 -19.24
N GLU A 125 -23.78 9.45 -20.48
CA GLU A 125 -24.57 9.74 -21.67
C GLU A 125 -25.74 8.75 -21.75
N ILE A 126 -26.89 9.15 -21.18
CA ILE A 126 -28.15 8.44 -21.34
C ILE A 126 -28.65 8.77 -22.75
N ALA A 127 -28.30 7.91 -23.71
CA ALA A 127 -28.84 8.01 -25.06
C ALA A 127 -30.32 7.58 -25.06
N ALA A 128 -31.22 8.52 -25.38
CA ALA A 128 -32.63 8.27 -25.63
C ALA A 128 -33.05 8.91 -26.96
N GLU A 129 -33.54 8.04 -27.86
CA GLU A 129 -34.42 8.27 -29.02
C GLU A 129 -34.28 9.53 -29.91
N GLU A 130 -34.20 9.32 -31.23
CA GLU A 130 -35.36 9.65 -32.08
C GLU A 130 -35.46 8.72 -33.30
N SER A 131 -36.55 8.82 -34.07
CA SER A 131 -37.09 7.76 -34.96
C SER A 131 -37.55 8.30 -36.34
N LYS A 132 -38.04 7.39 -37.22
CA LYS A 132 -38.57 7.58 -38.62
C LYS A 132 -37.51 7.50 -39.74
N ASP A 133 -37.77 6.97 -40.95
CA ASP A 133 -38.94 6.28 -41.55
C ASP A 133 -38.49 5.23 -42.63
N SER A 134 -39.45 4.43 -43.10
CA SER A 134 -39.42 3.33 -44.11
C SER A 134 -39.08 3.72 -45.58
N PRO A 135 -39.11 2.79 -46.59
CA PRO A 135 -38.97 1.31 -46.59
C PRO A 135 -38.12 0.73 -47.77
N GLU A 136 -37.69 -0.55 -47.70
CA GLU A 136 -37.83 -1.51 -48.82
C GLU A 136 -37.69 -2.99 -48.39
N LYS A 137 -38.29 -3.91 -49.15
CA LYS A 137 -38.36 -5.39 -49.03
C LYS A 137 -38.25 -5.93 -50.49
N PRO A 138 -37.84 -7.19 -50.83
CA PRO A 138 -38.06 -8.42 -50.05
C PRO A 138 -36.96 -9.54 -50.11
N GLU A 139 -37.24 -10.67 -49.42
CA GLU A 139 -36.68 -12.04 -49.63
C GLU A 139 -35.15 -12.25 -49.43
N ASN A 140 -34.56 -13.37 -48.95
CA ASN A 140 -34.96 -14.68 -48.41
C ASN A 140 -33.75 -15.23 -47.55
N GLU A 141 -33.73 -16.33 -46.78
CA GLU A 141 -34.65 -17.46 -46.54
C GLU A 141 -34.37 -18.21 -45.19
N ASN A 142 -35.32 -19.07 -44.78
CA ASN A 142 -35.24 -20.33 -44.00
C ASN A 142 -34.17 -20.63 -42.91
N ASP A 143 -34.72 -20.73 -41.68
CA ASP A 143 -34.55 -21.74 -40.60
C ASP A 143 -33.20 -22.03 -39.87
N PRO A 144 -33.26 -22.29 -38.54
CA PRO A 144 -32.12 -22.75 -37.74
C PRO A 144 -32.05 -24.27 -37.65
N ASN A 145 -30.85 -24.82 -37.44
CA ASN A 145 -30.72 -26.20 -36.96
C ASN A 145 -30.22 -26.23 -35.51
N ALA A 146 -31.00 -26.91 -34.66
CA ALA A 146 -30.62 -27.31 -33.31
C ALA A 146 -30.07 -28.75 -33.31
N GLY A 147 -29.74 -29.28 -32.13
CA GLY A 147 -29.20 -30.64 -31.96
C GLY A 147 -27.68 -30.60 -31.77
N GLN A 148 -27.13 -30.77 -30.57
CA GLN A 148 -27.16 -31.99 -29.73
C GLN A 148 -26.60 -33.21 -30.45
N ASP A 149 -25.46 -33.70 -29.97
CA ASP A 149 -25.34 -35.02 -29.33
C ASP A 149 -23.94 -35.08 -28.67
N SER A 150 -23.83 -35.28 -27.34
CA SER A 150 -23.74 -36.57 -26.63
C SER A 150 -22.51 -37.41 -27.02
N ALA A 151 -21.83 -38.19 -26.19
CA ALA A 151 -21.68 -38.41 -24.74
C ALA A 151 -20.62 -39.55 -24.62
N SER A 152 -20.27 -40.01 -23.41
CA SER A 152 -19.49 -41.24 -23.14
C SER A 152 -17.96 -41.19 -23.41
N ALA A 153 -17.06 -41.90 -22.70
CA ALA A 153 -17.02 -42.37 -21.30
C ALA A 153 -15.59 -42.87 -20.95
N GLY A 154 -15.26 -42.84 -19.65
CA GLY A 154 -14.38 -43.75 -18.86
C GLY A 154 -13.07 -44.37 -19.42
N HIS A 155 -11.97 -44.20 -18.66
CA HIS A 155 -11.07 -45.21 -18.03
C HIS A 155 -9.90 -44.43 -17.36
N GLU A 156 -9.69 -44.50 -16.04
CA GLU A 156 -8.98 -45.53 -15.24
C GLU A 156 -7.43 -45.51 -15.34
N ASN A 157 -6.80 -45.24 -14.17
CA ASN A 157 -5.47 -45.69 -13.69
C ASN A 157 -4.22 -45.40 -14.59
N GLU A 158 -2.97 -45.43 -14.13
CA GLU A 158 -2.40 -45.95 -12.88
C GLU A 158 -1.19 -45.13 -12.37
N LYS A 159 -0.90 -45.33 -11.08
CA LYS A 159 0.31 -45.01 -10.31
C LYS A 159 1.62 -45.41 -11.01
N LYS A 160 2.67 -44.59 -10.88
CA LYS A 160 4.05 -45.09 -10.67
C LYS A 160 4.89 -44.08 -9.89
#